data_AF-A0A847DFH2-F1
#
_entry.id   AF-A0A847DFH2-F1
#
_cell.length_a   1.000
_cell.length_b   1.000
_cell.length_c   1.000
_cell.angle_alpha   90.00
_cell.angle_beta   90.00
_cell.angle_gamma   90.00
#
_symmetry.space_group_name_H-M   'P 1'
#
loop_
_entity.id
_entity.type
_entity.pdbx_description
1 polymer ?
#
loop_
_entity_poly.entity_id
_entity_poly.type
_entity_poly.pdbx_seq_one_letter_code
_entity_poly.pdbx_strand_id
1 'polypeptide(L)'
;MYRLSPSIKSMKLSTLAIFKSTLTNGSVFLLLGSLFIGFITGKNGVASLRPFYDIIFSGMLSLFLLDMGLVTDKRLNEVKKAGFFLVLFALVMPFFNALTGILLSNLLGFSTGDALLFTVLCACASYIAVPAAMRFSIPEANPGLYVPMALAITFPLNIIMLPFYLFIIHALQDAL
;
A
#
# COMPACT_ATOMS: atom_id res chain seq x y z
N MET A 1 9.57 14.03 35.63
CA MET A 1 9.09 12.67 35.94
C MET A 1 8.68 11.97 34.65
N TYR A 2 9.56 11.16 34.08
CA TYR A 2 9.21 10.28 32.96
C TYR A 2 8.21 9.23 33.47
N ARG A 3 6.99 9.23 32.94
CA ARG A 3 6.04 8.12 33.15
C ARG A 3 6.59 6.92 32.39
N LEU A 4 7.08 5.94 33.15
CA LEU A 4 7.45 4.62 32.67
C LEU A 4 6.25 4.02 31.91
N SER A 5 6.50 3.61 30.67
CA SER A 5 5.54 2.86 29.84
C SER A 5 5.13 1.57 30.59
N PRO A 6 3.83 1.25 30.68
CA PRO A 6 3.40 0.04 31.35
C PRO A 6 3.93 -1.18 30.60
N SER A 7 4.53 -2.09 31.37
CA SER A 7 4.89 -3.45 30.97
C SER A 7 3.90 -4.05 29.97
N ILE A 8 4.40 -4.41 28.78
CA ILE A 8 3.66 -5.17 27.77
C ILE A 8 3.41 -6.56 28.34
N LYS A 9 2.34 -6.67 29.14
CA LYS A 9 1.79 -7.95 29.58
C LYS A 9 1.31 -8.65 28.32
N SER A 10 1.86 -9.82 28.00
CA SER A 10 1.44 -10.65 26.86
C SER A 10 -0.03 -11.04 27.05
N MET A 11 -0.96 -10.24 26.54
CA MET A 11 -2.36 -10.59 26.49
C MET A 11 -2.48 -11.70 25.44
N LYS A 12 -2.81 -12.92 25.86
CA LYS A 12 -3.30 -13.98 24.96
C LYS A 12 -4.63 -13.49 24.37
N LEU A 13 -4.57 -12.66 23.34
CA LEU A 13 -5.72 -12.27 22.55
C LEU A 13 -6.17 -13.50 21.76
N SER A 14 -7.39 -13.97 22.03
CA SER A 14 -8.02 -15.01 21.22
C SER A 14 -8.10 -14.55 19.76
N THR A 15 -7.73 -15.41 18.80
CA THR A 15 -7.80 -15.12 17.36
C THR A 15 -9.18 -14.59 16.95
N LEU A 16 -10.25 -15.08 17.60
CA LEU A 16 -11.61 -14.61 17.39
C LEU A 16 -11.81 -13.14 17.82
N ALA A 17 -11.18 -12.73 18.93
CA ALA A 17 -11.23 -11.35 19.41
C ALA A 17 -10.50 -10.41 18.44
N ILE A 18 -9.37 -10.83 17.88
CA ILE A 18 -8.63 -10.08 16.85
C ILE A 18 -9.49 -9.96 15.59
N PHE A 19 -10.03 -11.07 15.09
CA PHE A 19 -10.86 -11.08 13.89
C PHE A 19 -12.08 -10.17 14.03
N LYS A 20 -12.79 -10.26 15.16
CA LYS A 20 -13.93 -9.39 15.45
C LYS A 20 -13.51 -7.92 15.47
N SER A 21 -12.41 -7.60 16.15
CA SER A 21 -11.93 -6.22 16.29
C SER A 21 -11.49 -5.61 14.94
N THR A 22 -10.85 -6.40 14.07
CA THR A 22 -10.46 -5.99 12.73
C THR A 22 -11.66 -5.77 11.82
N LEU A 23 -12.67 -6.64 11.84
CA LEU A 23 -13.90 -6.46 11.04
C LEU A 23 -14.73 -5.26 11.50
N THR A 24 -14.74 -4.95 12.80
CA THR A 24 -15.41 -3.76 13.33
C THR A 24 -14.61 -2.47 13.17
N ASN A 25 -13.40 -2.53 12.61
CA ASN A 25 -12.64 -1.33 12.28
C ASN A 25 -13.38 -0.54 11.19
N GLY A 26 -13.67 0.73 11.45
CA GLY A 26 -14.46 1.57 10.53
C GLY A 26 -13.89 1.60 9.11
N SER A 27 -12.57 1.65 8.94
CA SER A 27 -11.94 1.64 7.62
C SER A 27 -12.11 0.30 6.89
N VAL A 28 -11.95 -0.82 7.60
CA VAL A 28 -12.15 -2.16 7.03
C VAL A 28 -13.62 -2.39 6.68
N PHE A 29 -14.53 -2.00 7.58
CA PHE A 29 -15.96 -2.09 7.36
C PHE A 29 -16.41 -1.28 6.15
N LEU A 30 -15.91 -0.05 6.00
CA LEU A 30 -16.20 0.79 4.82
C LEU A 30 -15.59 0.21 3.54
N LEU A 31 -14.38 -0.35 3.59
CA LEU A 31 -13.75 -1.00 2.44
C LEU A 31 -14.58 -2.21 1.97
N LEU A 32 -14.92 -3.12 2.88
CA LEU A 32 -15.69 -4.32 2.55
C LEU A 32 -17.13 -3.96 2.13
N GLY A 33 -17.76 -3.02 2.82
CA GLY A 33 -19.10 -2.53 2.47
C GLY A 33 -19.14 -1.85 1.10
N SER A 34 -18.18 -0.99 0.78
CA SER A 34 -18.10 -0.35 -0.54
C SER A 34 -17.79 -1.35 -1.65
N LEU A 35 -16.95 -2.36 -1.40
CA LEU A 35 -16.72 -3.46 -2.34
C LEU A 35 -18.01 -4.25 -2.60
N PHE A 36 -18.76 -4.58 -1.56
CA PHE A 36 -20.03 -5.30 -1.66
C PHE A 36 -21.09 -4.50 -2.42
N ILE A 37 -21.20 -3.19 -2.14
CA ILE A 37 -22.09 -2.29 -2.87
C ILE A 37 -21.67 -2.20 -4.34
N GLY A 38 -20.37 -2.04 -4.62
CA GLY A 38 -19.83 -2.03 -5.99
C GLY A 38 -20.11 -3.32 -6.75
N PHE A 39 -19.99 -4.46 -6.07
CA PHE A 39 -20.29 -5.78 -6.63
C PHE A 39 -21.77 -5.92 -7.03
N ILE A 40 -22.70 -5.44 -6.20
CA ILE A 40 -24.15 -5.49 -6.50
C ILE A 40 -24.55 -4.48 -7.57
N THR A 41 -24.02 -3.25 -7.49
CA THR A 41 -24.47 -2.13 -8.34
C THR A 41 -23.82 -2.12 -9.73
N GLY A 42 -22.66 -2.76 -9.89
CA GLY A 42 -21.94 -2.87 -11.15
C GLY A 42 -21.67 -1.51 -11.81
N LYS A 43 -21.68 -1.48 -13.15
CA LYS A 43 -21.37 -0.26 -13.94
C LYS A 43 -22.31 0.92 -13.67
N ASN A 44 -23.56 0.65 -13.28
CA ASN A 44 -24.56 1.68 -13.03
C ASN A 44 -24.26 2.46 -11.73
N GLY A 45 -23.78 1.78 -10.68
CA GLY A 45 -23.37 2.44 -9.44
C GLY A 45 -22.10 3.30 -9.60
N VAL A 46 -21.20 2.89 -10.50
CA VAL A 46 -19.95 3.63 -10.79
C VAL A 46 -20.24 5.01 -11.37
N ALA A 47 -21.26 5.16 -12.22
CA ALA A 47 -21.60 6.43 -12.85
C ALA A 47 -21.93 7.52 -11.82
N SER A 48 -22.60 7.16 -10.72
CA SER A 48 -22.91 8.08 -9.63
C SER A 48 -21.69 8.53 -8.82
N LEU A 49 -20.60 7.74 -8.83
CA LEU A 49 -19.37 8.04 -8.12
C LEU A 49 -18.35 8.84 -8.96
N ARG A 50 -18.55 8.95 -10.28
CA ARG A 50 -17.64 9.65 -11.21
C ARG A 50 -17.16 11.02 -10.73
N PRO A 51 -18.04 11.93 -10.26
CA PRO A 51 -17.59 13.25 -9.79
C PRO A 51 -16.55 13.17 -8.66
N PHE A 52 -16.65 12.14 -7.82
CA PHE A 52 -15.74 11.94 -6.70
C PHE A 52 -14.39 11.36 -7.14
N TYR A 53 -14.36 10.38 -8.06
CA TYR A 53 -13.10 9.70 -8.38
C TYR A 53 -12.38 10.24 -9.62
N ASP A 54 -13.09 10.75 -10.64
CA ASP A 54 -12.44 11.28 -11.85
C ASP A 54 -11.79 12.65 -11.59
N ILE A 55 -12.51 13.54 -10.89
CA ILE A 55 -12.11 14.95 -10.72
C ILE A 55 -11.57 15.18 -9.30
N ILE A 56 -12.41 14.97 -8.28
CA ILE A 56 -12.09 15.37 -6.91
C ILE A 56 -10.93 14.55 -6.35
N PHE A 57 -10.95 13.23 -6.53
CA PHE A 57 -9.92 12.33 -6.00
C PHE A 57 -8.55 12.66 -6.58
N SER A 58 -8.43 12.85 -7.89
CA SER A 58 -7.17 13.22 -8.54
C SER A 58 -6.61 14.56 -8.00
N GLY A 59 -7.47 15.56 -7.80
CA GLY A 59 -7.08 16.84 -7.22
C GLY A 59 -6.67 16.73 -5.74
N MET A 60 -7.42 15.97 -4.94
CA MET A 60 -7.07 15.73 -3.53
C MET A 60 -5.79 14.90 -3.40
N LEU A 61 -5.62 13.88 -4.24
CA LEU A 61 -4.44 13.02 -4.23
C LEU A 61 -3.19 13.80 -4.63
N SER A 62 -3.27 14.72 -5.58
CA SER A 62 -2.12 15.56 -5.95
C SER A 62 -1.69 16.49 -4.82
N LEU A 63 -2.63 17.13 -4.13
CA LEU A 63 -2.35 17.94 -2.93
C LEU A 63 -1.78 17.09 -1.79
N PHE A 64 -2.33 15.90 -1.58
CA PHE A 64 -1.81 14.95 -0.60
C PHE A 64 -0.38 14.51 -0.92
N LEU A 65 -0.09 14.16 -2.18
CA LEU A 65 1.25 13.78 -2.62
C LEU A 65 2.23 14.96 -2.54
N LEU A 66 1.78 16.20 -2.76
CA LEU A 66 2.59 17.39 -2.57
C LEU A 66 2.98 17.56 -1.10
N ASP A 67 2.03 17.50 -0.16
CA ASP A 67 2.31 17.59 1.27
C ASP A 67 3.26 16.47 1.73
N MET A 68 2.96 15.23 1.33
CA MET A 68 3.81 14.09 1.65
C MET A 68 5.19 14.17 0.99
N GLY A 69 5.31 14.78 -0.19
CA GLY A 69 6.57 15.10 -0.84
C GLY A 69 7.40 16.11 -0.05
N LEU A 70 6.79 17.18 0.46
CA LEU A 70 7.44 18.17 1.33
C LEU A 70 7.88 17.55 2.67
N VAL A 71 7.06 16.67 3.25
CA VAL A 71 7.42 15.91 4.46
C VAL A 71 8.60 14.95 4.18
N THR A 72 8.60 14.33 3.01
CA THR A 72 9.65 13.40 2.57
C THR A 72 10.99 14.10 2.37
N ASP A 73 11.00 15.25 1.68
CA ASP A 73 12.20 16.05 1.44
C ASP A 73 12.89 16.44 2.76
N LYS A 74 12.12 16.99 3.71
CA LYS A 74 12.62 17.38 5.04
C LYS A 74 13.27 16.22 5.82
N ARG A 75 12.89 14.98 5.52
CA ARG A 75 13.32 13.77 6.24
C ARG A 75 14.26 12.89 5.44
N LEU A 76 14.56 13.23 4.18
CA LEU A 76 15.37 12.41 3.28
C LEU A 76 16.79 12.14 3.82
N ASN A 77 17.34 13.10 4.56
CA ASN A 77 18.63 12.95 5.22
C ASN A 77 18.64 11.89 6.33
N GLU A 78 17.48 11.56 6.93
CA GLU A 78 17.38 10.49 7.92
C GLU A 78 17.59 9.12 7.26
N VAL A 79 17.07 8.92 6.04
CA VAL A 79 17.29 7.68 5.27
C VAL A 79 18.78 7.47 4.98
N LYS A 80 19.47 8.53 4.54
CA LYS A 80 20.92 8.49 4.27
C LYS A 80 21.72 8.09 5.51
N LYS A 81 21.32 8.57 6.69
CA LYS A 81 21.96 8.24 7.98
C LYS A 81 21.65 6.82 8.45
N ALA A 82 20.46 6.31 8.16
CA ALA A 82 20.02 4.98 8.59
C ALA A 82 20.71 3.82 7.84
N GLY A 83 21.40 4.14 6.74
CA GLY A 83 22.38 3.25 6.11
C GLY A 83 21.92 2.65 4.78
N PHE A 84 22.90 2.19 4.00
CA PHE A 84 22.71 1.68 2.65
C PHE A 84 21.74 0.48 2.58
N PHE A 85 21.67 -0.33 3.63
CA PHE A 85 20.80 -1.51 3.68
C PHE A 85 19.32 -1.16 3.46
N LEU A 86 18.83 -0.09 4.10
CA LEU A 86 17.42 0.31 3.98
C LEU A 86 17.06 0.81 2.59
N VAL A 87 17.99 1.55 1.97
CA VAL A 87 17.85 2.00 0.57
C VAL A 87 17.81 0.78 -0.36
N LEU A 88 18.73 -0.16 -0.19
CA LEU A 88 18.77 -1.39 -0.97
C LEU A 88 17.49 -2.21 -0.79
N PHE A 89 16.99 -2.33 0.45
CA PHE A 89 15.74 -3.00 0.74
C PHE A 89 14.55 -2.35 0.01
N ALA A 90 14.43 -1.02 0.07
CA ALA A 90 13.36 -0.28 -0.61
C ALA A 90 13.42 -0.38 -2.13
N LEU A 91 14.61 -0.59 -2.70
CA LEU A 91 14.81 -0.84 -4.13
C LEU A 91 14.46 -2.28 -4.52
N VAL A 92 14.85 -3.26 -3.71
CA VAL A 92 14.82 -4.67 -4.10
C VAL A 92 13.48 -5.34 -3.77
N MET A 93 12.87 -5.03 -2.63
CA MET A 93 11.62 -5.66 -2.18
C MET A 93 10.44 -5.53 -3.14
N PRO A 94 10.22 -4.38 -3.83
CA PRO A 94 9.14 -4.26 -4.80
C PRO A 94 9.20 -5.32 -5.89
N PHE A 95 10.40 -5.69 -6.34
CA PHE A 95 10.58 -6.73 -7.37
C PHE A 95 10.23 -8.12 -6.87
N PHE A 96 10.63 -8.47 -5.64
CA PHE A 96 10.25 -9.74 -5.03
C PHE A 96 8.73 -9.86 -4.88
N ASN A 97 8.08 -8.78 -4.45
CA ASN A 97 6.63 -8.76 -4.31
C ASN A 97 5.93 -8.74 -5.67
N ALA A 98 6.45 -8.01 -6.66
CA ALA A 98 5.92 -7.99 -8.02
C ALA A 98 5.98 -9.40 -8.63
N LEU A 99 7.13 -10.07 -8.53
CA LEU A 99 7.30 -11.44 -9.02
C LEU A 99 6.28 -12.38 -8.37
N THR A 100 6.08 -12.26 -7.06
CA THR A 100 5.06 -13.05 -6.34
C THR A 100 3.65 -12.75 -6.88
N GLY A 101 3.32 -11.49 -7.11
CA GLY A 101 2.04 -11.08 -7.69
C GLY A 101 1.81 -11.61 -9.11
N ILE A 102 2.84 -11.57 -9.96
CA ILE A 102 2.79 -12.09 -11.33
C ILE A 102 2.56 -13.61 -11.32
N LEU A 103 3.35 -14.34 -10.52
CA LEU A 103 3.23 -15.80 -10.44
C LEU A 103 1.87 -16.24 -9.90
N LEU A 104 1.37 -15.59 -8.85
CA LEU A 104 0.06 -15.91 -8.27
C LEU A 104 -1.09 -15.54 -9.19
N SER A 105 -1.06 -14.37 -9.84
CA SER A 105 -2.12 -13.97 -10.78
C SER A 105 -2.17 -14.89 -11.99
N ASN A 106 -1.02 -15.35 -12.49
CA ASN A 106 -0.96 -16.34 -13.56
C ASN A 106 -1.50 -17.70 -13.11
N LEU A 107 -1.12 -18.18 -11.92
CA LEU A 107 -1.63 -19.43 -11.34
C LEU A 107 -3.15 -19.41 -11.15
N LEU A 108 -3.71 -18.25 -10.82
CA LEU A 108 -5.14 -18.04 -10.63
C LEU A 108 -5.90 -17.73 -11.92
N GLY A 109 -5.22 -17.67 -13.07
CA GLY A 109 -5.84 -17.44 -14.38
C GLY A 109 -6.43 -16.04 -14.56
N PHE A 110 -5.79 -15.02 -13.99
CA PHE A 110 -6.27 -13.64 -14.10
C PHE A 110 -6.13 -13.10 -15.53
N SER A 111 -7.04 -12.21 -15.93
CA SER A 111 -6.87 -11.42 -17.14
C SER A 111 -5.61 -10.54 -17.04
N THR A 112 -5.02 -10.13 -18.16
CA THR A 112 -3.81 -9.29 -18.16
C THR A 112 -3.98 -8.00 -17.32
N GLY A 113 -5.15 -7.36 -17.42
CA GLY A 113 -5.45 -6.14 -16.67
C GLY A 113 -5.51 -6.40 -15.16
N ASP A 114 -6.19 -7.47 -14.75
CA ASP A 114 -6.31 -7.85 -13.34
C ASP A 114 -4.97 -8.32 -12.77
N ALA A 115 -4.17 -9.05 -13.57
CA ALA A 115 -2.83 -9.48 -13.21
C ALA A 115 -1.89 -8.30 -13.01
N LEU A 116 -1.94 -7.29 -13.89
CA LEU A 116 -1.15 -6.07 -13.75
C LEU A 116 -1.57 -5.30 -12.49
N LEU A 117 -2.87 -5.12 -12.27
CA LEU A 117 -3.39 -4.45 -11.08
C LEU A 117 -2.95 -5.17 -9.80
N PHE A 118 -3.12 -6.49 -9.74
CA PHE A 118 -2.72 -7.30 -8.59
C PHE A 118 -1.20 -7.23 -8.34
N THR A 119 -0.40 -7.35 -9.40
CA THR A 119 1.07 -7.23 -9.34
C THR A 119 1.51 -5.90 -8.76
N VAL A 120 0.91 -4.79 -9.22
CA VAL A 120 1.22 -3.44 -8.73
C VAL A 120 0.82 -3.31 -7.26
N LEU A 121 -0.33 -3.87 -6.85
CA LEU A 121 -0.75 -3.86 -5.45
C LEU A 121 0.24 -4.63 -4.56
N CYS A 122 0.79 -5.75 -5.02
CA CYS A 122 1.83 -6.49 -4.31
C CYS A 122 3.15 -5.70 -4.23
N ALA A 123 3.57 -5.11 -5.34
CA ALA A 123 4.85 -4.40 -5.45
C ALA A 123 4.89 -3.07 -4.70
N CYS A 124 3.74 -2.44 -4.47
CA CYS A 124 3.64 -1.14 -3.82
C CYS A 124 3.97 -1.19 -2.32
N ALA A 125 4.65 -0.13 -1.84
CA ALA A 125 4.70 0.19 -0.43
C ALA A 125 3.54 1.13 -0.09
N SER A 126 2.73 0.82 0.93
CA SER A 126 1.62 1.69 1.30
C SER A 126 2.13 3.02 1.87
N TYR A 127 1.77 4.13 1.22
CA TYR A 127 2.18 5.49 1.59
C TYR A 127 1.02 6.38 2.08
N ILE A 128 -0.20 5.85 2.13
CA ILE A 128 -1.39 6.56 2.63
C ILE A 128 -1.80 6.01 3.99
N ALA A 129 -2.35 4.79 4.00
CA ALA A 129 -2.96 4.22 5.19
C ALA A 129 -1.92 3.71 6.20
N VAL A 130 -0.85 3.04 5.73
CA VAL A 130 0.15 2.45 6.64
C VAL A 130 0.89 3.51 7.46
N PRO A 131 1.38 4.64 6.91
CA PRO A 131 2.00 5.67 7.73
C PRO A 131 1.08 6.21 8.83
N ALA A 132 -0.20 6.43 8.53
CA ALA A 132 -1.18 6.85 9.50
C ALA A 132 -1.40 5.78 10.58
N ALA A 133 -1.60 4.52 10.18
CA ALA A 133 -1.80 3.39 11.09
C ALA A 133 -0.57 3.14 11.99
N MET A 134 0.64 3.25 11.44
CA MET A 134 1.89 3.06 12.17
C MET A 134 2.08 4.11 13.26
N ARG A 135 1.73 5.37 13.01
CA ARG A 135 1.80 6.44 14.03
C ARG A 135 0.95 6.13 15.27
N PHE A 136 -0.18 5.45 15.10
CA PHE A 136 -1.06 5.07 16.22
C PHE A 136 -0.69 3.71 16.83
N SER A 137 -0.27 2.75 16.01
CA SER A 137 -0.08 1.35 16.44
C SER A 137 1.33 1.08 16.96
N ILE A 138 2.34 1.76 16.42
CA ILE A 138 3.75 1.62 16.78
C ILE A 138 4.37 3.04 16.84
N PRO A 139 4.07 3.83 17.88
CA PRO A 139 4.52 5.22 17.99
C PRO A 139 6.04 5.38 17.97
N GLU A 140 6.79 4.34 18.35
CA GLU A 140 8.26 4.30 18.35
C GLU A 140 8.86 4.16 16.94
N ALA A 141 8.06 3.76 15.94
CA ALA A 141 8.53 3.63 14.57
C ALA A 141 8.88 5.01 13.99
N ASN A 142 10.13 5.19 13.54
CA ASN A 142 10.56 6.47 13.01
C ASN A 142 9.90 6.78 11.64
N PRO A 143 8.99 7.79 11.55
CA PRO A 143 8.40 8.20 10.28
C PRO A 143 9.40 8.74 9.26
N GLY A 144 10.55 9.23 9.71
CA GLY A 144 11.64 9.67 8.84
C GLY A 144 12.31 8.55 8.05
N LEU A 145 12.05 7.28 8.38
CA LEU A 145 12.53 6.15 7.61
C LEU A 145 11.47 5.62 6.66
N TYR A 146 10.32 5.19 7.18
CA TYR A 146 9.35 4.47 6.35
C TYR A 146 8.60 5.37 5.36
N VAL A 147 8.36 6.66 5.68
CA VAL A 147 7.67 7.57 4.74
C VAL A 147 8.56 7.89 3.54
N PRO A 148 9.82 8.35 3.72
CA PRO A 148 10.68 8.63 2.58
C PRO A 148 11.07 7.38 1.79
N MET A 149 11.26 6.21 2.43
CA MET A 149 11.53 4.98 1.68
C MET A 149 10.37 4.61 0.75
N ALA A 150 9.12 4.71 1.23
CA ALA A 150 7.95 4.42 0.41
C ALA A 150 7.78 5.44 -0.73
N LEU A 151 7.89 6.74 -0.45
CA LEU A 151 7.56 7.81 -1.41
C LEU A 151 8.71 8.25 -2.31
N ALA A 152 9.95 8.29 -1.83
CA ALA A 152 11.09 8.75 -2.62
C ALA A 152 11.77 7.61 -3.41
N ILE A 153 11.59 6.35 -2.99
CA ILE A 153 12.29 5.21 -3.58
C ILE A 153 11.28 4.24 -4.21
N THR A 154 10.48 3.56 -3.39
CA THR A 154 9.62 2.46 -3.86
C THR A 154 8.53 2.93 -4.82
N PHE A 155 7.89 4.06 -4.55
CA PHE A 155 6.80 4.58 -5.38
C PHE A 155 7.26 4.97 -6.80
N PRO A 156 8.29 5.83 -6.98
CA PRO A 156 8.79 6.17 -8.32
C PRO A 156 9.30 4.94 -9.06
N LEU A 157 10.00 4.03 -8.36
CA LEU A 157 10.48 2.78 -8.93
C LEU A 157 9.32 1.95 -9.51
N ASN A 158 8.24 1.76 -8.74
CA ASN A 158 7.10 1.00 -9.22
C ASN A 158 6.42 1.63 -10.44
N ILE A 159 6.29 2.96 -10.49
CA ILE A 159 5.73 3.64 -11.66
C ILE A 159 6.58 3.38 -12.90
N ILE A 160 7.91 3.49 -12.78
CA ILE A 160 8.84 3.23 -13.90
C ILE A 160 8.75 1.77 -14.36
N MET A 161 8.53 0.84 -13.43
CA MET A 161 8.48 -0.60 -13.71
C MET A 161 7.13 -1.12 -14.23
N LEU A 162 6.08 -0.30 -14.28
CA LEU A 162 4.76 -0.69 -14.79
C LEU A 162 4.81 -1.36 -16.19
N PRO A 163 5.50 -0.80 -17.20
CA PRO A 163 5.59 -1.43 -18.52
C PRO A 163 6.31 -2.77 -18.48
N PHE A 164 7.30 -2.91 -17.60
CA PHE A 164 8.06 -4.15 -17.44
C PHE A 164 7.23 -5.26 -16.80
N TYR A 165 6.42 -4.93 -15.79
CA TYR A 165 5.47 -5.89 -15.20
C TYR A 165 4.47 -6.36 -16.25
N LEU A 166 3.90 -5.44 -17.04
CA LEU A 166 2.98 -5.78 -18.12
C LEU A 166 3.64 -6.68 -19.18
N PHE A 167 4.88 -6.38 -19.55
CA PHE A 167 5.65 -7.20 -20.49
C PHE A 167 5.81 -8.64 -20.00
N ILE A 168 6.22 -8.85 -18.75
CA ILE A 168 6.39 -10.20 -18.17
C ILE A 168 5.05 -10.94 -18.13
N ILE A 169 3.97 -10.26 -17.72
CA ILE A 169 2.63 -10.86 -17.66
C ILE A 169 2.20 -11.37 -19.03
N HIS A 170 2.32 -10.55 -20.08
CA HIS A 170 2.02 -10.99 -21.45
C HIS A 170 2.91 -12.19 -21.84
N ALA A 171 4.23 -12.08 -21.65
CA ALA A 171 5.15 -13.15 -22.03
C ALA A 171 4.85 -14.49 -21.34
N LEU A 172 4.39 -14.47 -20.09
CA LEU A 172 4.00 -15.69 -19.37
C LEU A 172 2.65 -16.23 -19.81
N GLN A 173 1.69 -15.36 -20.13
CA GLN A 173 0.35 -15.76 -20.57
C GLN A 173 0.36 -16.30 -22.01
N ASP A 174 1.18 -15.74 -22.90
CA ASP A 174 1.33 -16.20 -24.29
C ASP A 174 2.07 -17.54 -24.39
N ALA A 175 2.81 -17.94 -23.36
CA ALA A 175 3.58 -19.19 -23.32
C ALA A 175 2.74 -20.40 -22.85
N LEU A 176 1.49 -20.19 -22.43
CA LEU A 176 0.55 -21.19 -21.90
C LEU A 176 -0.63 -21.41 -22.84
#